data_AF-A0A1F7WI99-F1
#
_entry.id   AF-A0A1F7WI99-F1
#
_cell.length_a   1.000
_cell.length_b   1.000
_cell.length_c   1.000
_cell.angle_alpha   90.00
_cell.angle_beta   90.00
_cell.angle_gamma   90.00
#
_symmetry.space_group_name_H-M   'P 1'
#
loop_
_entity.id
_entity.type
_entity.pdbx_description
1 polymer ?
#
loop_
_entity_poly.entity_id
_entity_poly.type
_entity_poly.pdbx_seq_one_letter_code
_entity_poly.pdbx_strand_id
1 'polypeptide(L)'
;MAPSSDPTSPYQTAVDAASVGVTSVSANVIMGRITRCSATAPVNVTSPAAWWQVVDSDVTVVSGDIISPIPGTCSLPLCDPVFDVDGPAAFPGVPMFSGNFDFSSGVGPGTVSSTGWLADARYVSLTQYTYPFFLRLVPGDAIRSMISTASITPNYLKNQGAVSPDRYKWYFRTGDLTMRGEPTLGSDRVILFVDGDLIIDGTIDLTRGLGFFMAVSSGNITVNPGVRHPTAGEPELEGLFVADNNFITAGGTDELSIRGMVTAYGQVILNRNLSDNTQNPAEVFTYAPDLLFNYPTSLTLKRTRWKEVTP
;
A
#
# COMPACT_ATOMS: atom_id res chain seq x y z
N MET A 1 12.93 -16.32 29.32
CA MET A 1 14.23 -16.14 30.02
C MET A 1 14.08 -16.60 31.45
N ALA A 2 15.11 -17.22 32.04
CA ALA A 2 15.12 -17.53 33.48
C ALA A 2 15.03 -16.22 34.28
N PRO A 3 14.34 -16.17 35.44
CA PRO A 3 14.16 -14.92 36.16
C PRO A 3 15.53 -14.38 36.61
N SER A 4 15.80 -13.11 36.30
CA SER A 4 16.94 -12.39 36.84
C SER A 4 16.82 -12.32 38.36
N SER A 5 17.84 -12.77 39.10
CA SER A 5 17.92 -12.49 40.54
C SER A 5 18.52 -11.11 40.75
N ASP A 6 17.77 -10.19 41.37
CA ASP A 6 18.29 -8.89 41.80
C ASP A 6 18.63 -8.92 43.30
N PRO A 7 19.91 -8.84 43.68
CA PRO A 7 20.34 -8.83 45.08
C PRO A 7 20.41 -7.43 45.69
N THR A 8 20.11 -6.36 44.94
CA THR A 8 20.35 -4.97 45.36
C THR A 8 19.07 -4.14 45.44
N SER A 9 18.96 -3.33 46.50
CA SER A 9 17.80 -2.44 46.70
C SER A 9 18.02 -1.08 46.03
N PRO A 10 17.02 -0.48 45.36
CA PRO A 10 15.67 -1.02 45.12
C PRO A 10 15.68 -2.16 44.08
N TYR A 11 14.96 -3.25 44.39
CA TYR A 11 14.92 -4.43 43.52
C TYR A 11 14.13 -4.13 42.24
N GLN A 12 14.79 -4.20 41.09
CA GLN A 12 14.23 -3.92 39.78
C GLN A 12 14.78 -4.91 38.73
N THR A 13 13.94 -5.25 37.77
CA THR A 13 14.38 -5.96 36.58
C THR A 13 13.61 -5.50 35.35
N ALA A 14 14.28 -5.53 34.20
CA ALA A 14 13.65 -5.34 32.91
C ALA A 14 13.18 -6.70 32.38
N VAL A 15 11.97 -6.71 31.82
CA VAL A 15 11.39 -7.88 31.16
C VAL A 15 10.89 -7.43 29.80
N ASP A 16 11.38 -8.10 28.76
CA ASP A 16 10.95 -7.85 27.39
C ASP A 16 9.74 -8.74 27.06
N ALA A 17 8.78 -8.16 26.34
CA ALA A 17 7.65 -8.91 25.82
C ALA A 17 8.12 -9.84 24.69
N ALA A 18 7.71 -11.11 24.75
CA ALA A 18 8.05 -12.09 23.71
C ALA A 18 6.99 -12.19 22.60
N SER A 19 5.72 -12.07 22.95
CA SER A 19 4.59 -12.18 22.01
C SER A 19 3.37 -11.43 22.53
N VAL A 20 2.48 -11.02 21.62
CA VAL A 20 1.16 -10.46 21.95
C VAL A 20 0.36 -11.46 22.79
N GLY A 21 -0.37 -10.97 23.78
CA GLY A 21 -1.22 -11.78 24.64
C GLY A 21 -1.25 -11.33 26.09
N VAL A 22 -1.86 -12.14 26.93
CA VAL A 22 -1.92 -11.91 28.38
C VAL A 22 -1.01 -12.92 29.04
N THR A 23 -0.08 -12.41 29.84
CA THR A 23 0.78 -13.23 30.71
C THR A 23 0.74 -12.69 32.13
N SER A 24 1.37 -13.38 33.07
CA SER A 24 1.54 -12.88 34.42
C SER A 24 3.02 -12.81 34.76
N VAL A 25 3.42 -11.70 35.38
CA VAL A 25 4.76 -11.54 35.95
C VAL A 25 4.65 -11.82 37.43
N SER A 26 5.46 -12.78 37.90
CA SER A 26 5.52 -13.16 39.30
C SER A 26 6.86 -12.75 39.90
N ALA A 27 6.81 -11.98 40.99
CA ALA A 27 7.97 -11.60 41.79
C ALA A 27 7.96 -12.38 43.11
N ASN A 28 9.06 -13.06 43.42
CA ASN A 28 9.23 -13.84 44.64
C ASN A 28 10.39 -13.29 45.46
N VAL A 29 10.15 -12.97 46.73
CA VAL A 29 11.19 -12.58 47.69
C VAL A 29 11.62 -13.83 48.45
N ILE A 30 12.87 -14.26 48.27
CA ILE A 30 13.41 -15.47 48.91
C ILE A 30 14.41 -15.07 49.99
N MET A 31 14.18 -15.49 51.24
CA MET A 31 15.12 -15.30 52.36
C MET A 31 15.44 -16.65 53.01
N GLY A 32 16.71 -17.03 53.01
CA GLY A 32 17.15 -18.31 53.59
C GLY A 32 16.60 -19.52 52.83
N ARG A 33 16.52 -19.46 51.49
CA ARG A 33 15.95 -20.48 50.58
C ARG A 33 14.43 -20.70 50.72
N ILE A 34 13.72 -19.83 51.45
CA ILE A 34 12.27 -19.88 51.61
C ILE A 34 11.66 -18.63 50.95
N THR A 35 10.66 -18.82 50.08
CA THR A 35 9.84 -17.71 49.56
C THR A 35 9.02 -17.11 50.68
N ARG A 36 9.23 -15.83 50.96
CA ARG A 36 8.60 -15.08 52.06
C ARG A 36 7.40 -14.29 51.61
N CYS A 37 7.48 -13.73 50.42
CA CYS A 37 6.41 -12.98 49.78
C CYS A 37 6.42 -13.28 48.28
N SER A 38 5.25 -13.32 47.69
CA SER A 38 5.06 -13.42 46.24
C SER A 38 4.02 -12.42 45.80
N ALA A 39 4.29 -11.70 44.73
CA ALA A 39 3.31 -10.86 44.05
C ALA A 39 3.20 -11.33 42.61
N THR A 40 1.97 -11.38 42.08
CA THR A 40 1.74 -11.69 40.67
C THR A 40 0.85 -10.62 40.10
N ALA A 41 1.25 -10.06 38.95
CA ALA A 41 0.48 -9.06 38.23
C ALA A 41 0.25 -9.53 36.79
N PRO A 42 -0.96 -9.33 36.23
CA PRO A 42 -1.18 -9.53 34.81
C PRO A 42 -0.41 -8.48 34.01
N VAL A 43 0.15 -8.90 32.89
CA VAL A 43 0.76 -8.03 31.88
C VAL A 43 0.07 -8.32 30.56
N ASN A 44 -0.51 -7.28 29.98
CA ASN A 44 -1.10 -7.34 28.65
C ASN A 44 -0.07 -6.82 27.65
N VAL A 45 0.39 -7.68 26.76
CA VAL A 45 1.19 -7.32 25.60
C VAL A 45 0.23 -7.13 24.44
N THR A 46 0.09 -5.90 23.95
CA THR A 46 -0.78 -5.56 22.82
C THR A 46 0.00 -5.59 21.51
N SER A 47 -0.69 -5.92 20.41
CA SER A 47 -0.14 -5.75 19.06
C SER A 47 0.30 -4.29 18.87
N PRO A 48 1.45 -4.02 18.22
CA PRO A 48 1.82 -2.66 17.87
C PRO A 48 0.80 -2.06 16.89
N ALA A 49 0.87 -0.73 16.72
CA ALA A 49 0.05 -0.05 15.74
C ALA A 49 0.30 -0.62 14.33
N ALA A 50 -0.72 -0.56 13.48
CA ALA A 50 -0.58 -0.88 12.07
C ALA A 50 0.46 0.04 11.43
N TRP A 51 1.21 -0.52 10.49
CA TRP A 51 2.29 0.15 9.78
C TRP A 51 2.31 -0.39 8.35
N TRP A 52 2.92 0.37 7.44
CA TRP A 52 2.94 0.06 6.02
C TRP A 52 4.34 0.20 5.44
N GLN A 53 4.60 -0.52 4.35
CA GLN A 53 5.91 -0.54 3.71
C GLN A 53 5.79 -0.28 2.23
N VAL A 54 6.90 0.17 1.66
CA VAL A 54 7.08 0.20 0.22
C VAL A 54 8.31 -0.60 -0.18
N VAL A 55 8.35 -1.04 -1.44
CA VAL A 55 9.47 -1.81 -2.00
C VAL A 55 9.87 -1.17 -3.31
N ASP A 56 11.13 -0.73 -3.42
CA ASP A 56 11.70 -0.09 -4.62
C ASP A 56 10.88 1.10 -5.13
N SER A 57 10.27 1.88 -4.22
CA SER A 57 9.21 2.83 -4.57
C SER A 57 9.46 4.23 -4.06
N ASP A 58 9.33 5.20 -4.94
CA ASP A 58 9.25 6.61 -4.52
C ASP A 58 7.89 6.90 -3.87
N VAL A 59 7.92 7.52 -2.69
CA VAL A 59 6.72 8.01 -2.00
C VAL A 59 6.74 9.53 -2.05
N THR A 60 5.62 10.14 -2.43
CA THR A 60 5.51 11.59 -2.46
C THR A 60 4.25 12.04 -1.73
N VAL A 61 4.45 12.83 -0.66
CA VAL A 61 3.37 13.52 0.05
C VAL A 61 3.56 15.02 -0.13
N VAL A 62 2.67 15.62 -0.93
CA VAL A 62 2.74 17.04 -1.31
C VAL A 62 2.59 17.98 -0.12
N SER A 63 1.67 17.66 0.77
CA SER A 63 1.38 18.41 1.99
C SER A 63 0.89 17.45 3.07
N GLY A 64 1.81 16.96 3.90
CA GLY A 64 1.46 16.04 4.97
C GLY A 64 2.64 15.24 5.50
N ASP A 65 2.29 14.29 6.36
CA ASP A 65 3.24 13.48 7.10
C ASP A 65 3.41 12.10 6.44
N ILE A 66 4.59 11.49 6.61
CA ILE A 66 4.80 10.07 6.32
C ILE A 66 4.97 9.34 7.65
N ILE A 67 3.89 8.71 8.11
CA ILE A 67 3.87 7.96 9.38
C ILE A 67 3.70 6.48 9.07
N SER A 68 4.72 5.69 9.41
CA SER A 68 4.68 4.23 9.36
C SER A 68 5.49 3.68 10.54
N PRO A 69 4.86 3.52 11.73
CA PRO A 69 5.59 3.25 12.97
C PRO A 69 6.04 1.78 13.02
N ILE A 70 7.19 1.48 12.41
CA ILE A 70 7.74 0.13 12.33
C ILE A 70 8.04 -0.38 13.76
N PRO A 71 7.49 -1.53 14.15
CA PRO A 71 7.65 -2.05 15.51
C PRO A 71 9.10 -2.41 15.86
N GLY A 72 9.45 -2.25 17.13
CA GLY A 72 10.72 -2.69 17.69
C GLY A 72 11.05 -4.17 17.48
N THR A 73 10.03 -5.00 17.29
CA THR A 73 10.12 -6.44 17.11
C THR A 73 10.43 -6.86 15.66
N CYS A 74 10.21 -5.96 14.69
CA CYS A 74 10.55 -6.22 13.29
C CYS A 74 12.07 -6.32 13.15
N SER A 75 12.56 -7.50 12.79
CA SER A 75 14.00 -7.73 12.63
C SER A 75 14.29 -8.84 11.63
N LEU A 76 15.42 -8.68 10.92
CA LEU A 76 15.87 -9.64 9.93
C LEU A 76 16.15 -11.01 10.58
N PRO A 77 15.94 -12.13 9.85
CA PRO A 77 15.51 -12.20 8.45
C PRO A 77 13.98 -12.23 8.25
N LEU A 78 13.20 -12.11 9.32
CA LEU A 78 11.74 -12.29 9.27
C LEU A 78 11.02 -11.02 8.81
N CYS A 79 11.53 -9.86 9.23
CA CYS A 79 10.97 -8.56 8.90
C CYS A 79 12.11 -7.58 8.63
N ASP A 80 12.02 -6.81 7.56
CA ASP A 80 13.03 -5.78 7.26
C ASP A 80 12.62 -4.46 7.96
N PRO A 81 13.37 -3.94 8.94
CA PRO A 81 12.97 -2.76 9.73
C PRO A 81 13.23 -1.43 9.00
N VAL A 82 12.85 -1.36 7.72
CA VAL A 82 12.95 -0.17 6.88
C VAL A 82 11.61 0.18 6.28
N PHE A 83 11.31 1.46 6.07
CA PHE A 83 10.06 1.88 5.43
C PHE A 83 10.04 1.54 3.93
N ASP A 84 11.17 1.75 3.26
CA ASP A 84 11.40 1.46 1.85
C ASP A 84 12.45 0.37 1.71
N VAL A 85 11.98 -0.82 1.37
CA VAL A 85 12.79 -2.04 1.19
C VAL A 85 13.45 -2.00 -0.18
N ASP A 86 14.72 -2.41 -0.22
CA ASP A 86 15.48 -2.47 -1.46
C ASP A 86 14.81 -3.36 -2.50
N GLY A 87 14.72 -2.86 -3.73
CA GLY A 87 14.26 -3.65 -4.87
C GLY A 87 15.26 -4.72 -5.34
N PRO A 88 14.92 -5.44 -6.41
CA PRO A 88 15.82 -6.42 -7.04
C PRO A 88 17.17 -5.85 -7.48
N ALA A 89 17.24 -4.53 -7.71
CA ALA A 89 18.47 -3.82 -8.06
C ALA A 89 19.33 -3.42 -6.84
N ALA A 90 18.91 -3.78 -5.61
CA ALA A 90 19.52 -3.38 -4.34
C ALA A 90 19.56 -1.86 -4.12
N PHE A 91 18.51 -1.18 -4.57
CA PHE A 91 18.28 0.24 -4.30
C PHE A 91 16.86 0.44 -3.79
N PRO A 92 16.67 1.27 -2.77
CA PRO A 92 15.35 1.76 -2.37
C PRO A 92 14.96 2.96 -3.24
N GLY A 93 13.69 3.36 -3.15
CA GLY A 93 13.23 4.65 -3.67
C GLY A 93 13.62 5.82 -2.77
N VAL A 94 13.01 6.97 -3.05
CA VAL A 94 13.19 8.22 -2.29
C VAL A 94 11.84 8.72 -1.79
N PRO A 95 11.53 8.47 -0.50
CA PRO A 95 10.40 9.11 0.15
C PRO A 95 10.61 10.62 0.25
N MET A 96 9.57 11.37 -0.14
CA MET A 96 9.52 12.82 -0.10
C MET A 96 8.30 13.27 0.70
N PHE A 97 8.53 14.12 1.69
CA PHE A 97 7.52 14.66 2.60
C PHE A 97 7.69 16.16 2.77
N SER A 98 6.69 16.82 3.36
CA SER A 98 6.77 18.25 3.71
C SER A 98 6.26 18.59 5.12
N GLY A 99 5.78 17.58 5.86
CA GLY A 99 5.29 17.66 7.23
C GLY A 99 6.25 17.00 8.20
N ASN A 100 5.78 16.02 8.96
CA ASN A 100 6.57 15.17 9.84
C ASN A 100 6.77 13.78 9.24
N PHE A 101 7.70 13.02 9.81
CA PHE A 101 7.82 11.59 9.53
C PHE A 101 8.08 10.80 10.82
N ASP A 102 7.64 9.55 10.85
CA ASP A 102 7.98 8.59 11.91
C ASP A 102 8.01 7.18 11.33
N PHE A 103 9.17 6.53 11.46
CA PHE A 103 9.40 5.15 11.04
C PHE A 103 9.68 4.21 12.21
N SER A 104 9.84 4.70 13.43
CA SER A 104 10.42 3.92 14.54
C SER A 104 9.44 3.67 15.68
N SER A 105 8.18 4.11 15.59
CA SER A 105 7.20 4.02 16.69
C SER A 105 7.68 4.68 18.00
N GLY A 106 8.68 5.58 17.92
CA GLY A 106 9.33 6.23 19.05
C GLY A 106 10.29 5.37 19.89
N VAL A 107 10.39 4.06 19.64
CA VAL A 107 11.21 3.12 20.45
C VAL A 107 11.87 1.97 19.65
N GLY A 108 11.55 1.80 18.38
CA GLY A 108 12.01 0.71 17.51
C GLY A 108 13.21 1.05 16.61
N PRO A 109 13.82 0.07 15.93
CA PRO A 109 14.96 0.27 15.03
C PRO A 109 14.53 0.79 13.65
N GLY A 110 13.25 1.09 13.44
CA GLY A 110 12.72 1.45 12.13
C GLY A 110 13.46 2.64 11.52
N THR A 111 13.91 2.46 10.28
CA THR A 111 14.60 3.49 9.49
C THR A 111 13.89 3.72 8.16
N VAL A 112 14.31 4.74 7.41
CA VAL A 112 13.68 5.04 6.10
C VAL A 112 14.02 3.97 5.06
N SER A 113 15.29 3.60 4.90
CA SER A 113 15.78 2.67 3.88
C SER A 113 17.24 2.30 4.15
N SER A 114 17.80 1.36 3.38
CA SER A 114 19.21 0.96 3.44
C SER A 114 20.20 2.11 3.17
N THR A 115 19.78 3.11 2.40
CA THR A 115 20.58 4.29 2.02
C THR A 115 20.36 5.49 2.94
N GLY A 116 19.27 5.48 3.72
CA GLY A 116 18.86 6.63 4.52
C GLY A 116 18.29 7.80 3.71
N TRP A 117 17.96 7.58 2.43
CA TRP A 117 17.43 8.63 1.57
C TRP A 117 16.03 9.07 2.00
N LEU A 118 15.90 10.34 2.35
CA LEU A 118 14.65 10.97 2.75
C LEU A 118 14.72 12.45 2.36
N ALA A 119 13.74 12.91 1.58
CA ALA A 119 13.71 14.29 1.10
C ALA A 119 12.62 15.09 1.82
N ASP A 120 13.02 16.16 2.53
CA ASP A 120 12.09 17.23 2.92
C ASP A 120 11.98 18.20 1.76
N ALA A 121 10.92 18.05 0.97
CA ALA A 121 10.68 18.88 -0.19
C ALA A 121 9.18 19.07 -0.44
N ARG A 122 8.83 20.29 -0.85
CA ARG A 122 7.46 20.64 -1.25
C ARG A 122 7.31 20.52 -2.75
N TYR A 123 6.39 19.66 -3.19
CA TYR A 123 6.03 19.56 -4.59
C TYR A 123 4.81 20.45 -4.89
N VAL A 124 5.02 21.55 -5.61
CA VAL A 124 3.92 22.42 -6.07
C VAL A 124 3.60 22.09 -7.52
N SER A 125 2.61 21.23 -7.75
CA SER A 125 2.15 20.96 -9.12
C SER A 125 1.24 22.06 -9.63
N LEU A 126 1.54 22.61 -10.81
CA LEU A 126 0.61 23.47 -11.55
C LEU A 126 -0.44 22.66 -12.32
N THR A 127 -0.28 21.34 -12.42
CA THR A 127 -1.17 20.46 -13.19
C THR A 127 -1.58 19.27 -12.34
N GLN A 128 -2.89 19.08 -12.17
CA GLN A 128 -3.46 17.89 -11.57
C GLN A 128 -3.86 16.92 -12.70
N TYR A 129 -3.39 15.69 -12.61
CA TYR A 129 -3.67 14.60 -13.54
C TYR A 129 -4.91 13.83 -13.07
N THR A 130 -6.04 14.54 -13.01
CA THR A 130 -7.33 14.03 -12.50
C THR A 130 -8.12 13.25 -13.54
N TYR A 131 -9.28 12.69 -13.17
CA TYR A 131 -10.22 12.05 -14.08
C TYR A 131 -10.54 12.91 -15.32
N PRO A 132 -10.90 14.22 -15.19
CA PRO A 132 -11.10 15.07 -16.36
C PRO A 132 -9.86 15.26 -17.22
N PHE A 133 -8.65 15.21 -16.64
CA PHE A 133 -7.40 15.26 -17.41
C PHE A 133 -7.25 14.01 -18.27
N PHE A 134 -7.32 12.82 -17.67
CA PHE A 134 -7.17 11.56 -18.41
C PHE A 134 -8.30 11.33 -19.41
N LEU A 135 -9.54 11.69 -19.08
CA LEU A 135 -10.68 11.56 -19.97
C LEU A 135 -10.50 12.36 -21.28
N ARG A 136 -9.85 13.53 -21.19
CA ARG A 136 -9.53 14.37 -22.37
C ARG A 136 -8.45 13.77 -23.27
N LEU A 137 -7.64 12.85 -22.75
CA LEU A 137 -6.58 12.18 -23.50
C LEU A 137 -7.03 10.87 -24.16
N VAL A 138 -8.25 10.40 -23.87
CA VAL A 138 -8.83 9.21 -24.51
C VAL A 138 -8.83 9.41 -26.04
N PRO A 139 -8.23 8.51 -26.83
CA PRO A 139 -8.22 8.60 -28.28
C PRO A 139 -9.62 8.69 -28.88
N GLY A 140 -9.76 9.44 -29.98
CA GLY A 140 -11.04 9.58 -30.68
C GLY A 140 -11.52 8.27 -31.33
N ASP A 141 -10.61 7.35 -31.61
CA ASP A 141 -10.84 6.02 -32.20
C ASP A 141 -10.91 4.90 -31.14
N ALA A 142 -10.80 5.23 -29.85
CA ALA A 142 -11.00 4.25 -28.77
C ALA A 142 -12.46 3.78 -28.74
N ILE A 143 -12.65 2.47 -28.72
CA ILE A 143 -13.97 1.84 -28.57
C ILE A 143 -14.38 1.93 -27.10
N ARG A 144 -15.38 2.77 -26.81
CA ARG A 144 -15.87 3.03 -25.46
C ARG A 144 -16.88 1.97 -25.02
N SER A 145 -16.48 1.10 -24.09
CA SER A 145 -17.34 0.08 -23.51
C SER A 145 -18.03 0.62 -22.25
N MET A 146 -19.32 0.93 -22.34
CA MET A 146 -20.07 1.52 -21.22
C MET A 146 -20.57 0.44 -20.25
N ILE A 147 -20.28 0.61 -18.95
CA ILE A 147 -20.78 -0.25 -17.87
C ILE A 147 -22.10 0.33 -17.35
N SER A 148 -23.21 -0.34 -17.63
CA SER A 148 -24.56 0.12 -17.27
C SER A 148 -24.98 -0.26 -15.84
N THR A 149 -24.30 -1.22 -15.20
CA THR A 149 -24.61 -1.68 -13.84
C THR A 149 -23.70 -1.03 -12.79
N ALA A 150 -24.21 -0.84 -11.57
CA ALA A 150 -23.43 -0.31 -10.45
C ALA A 150 -22.45 -1.32 -9.84
N SER A 151 -22.53 -2.58 -10.28
CA SER A 151 -21.59 -3.61 -9.88
C SER A 151 -21.32 -4.56 -11.04
N ILE A 152 -20.08 -5.02 -11.14
CA ILE A 152 -19.65 -6.04 -12.09
C ILE A 152 -19.15 -7.28 -11.35
N THR A 153 -19.36 -8.44 -11.98
CA THR A 153 -18.96 -9.76 -11.49
C THR A 153 -17.52 -10.09 -11.89
N PRO A 154 -16.91 -11.14 -11.30
CA PRO A 154 -15.56 -11.57 -11.67
C PRO A 154 -15.38 -11.80 -13.18
N ASN A 155 -14.23 -11.37 -13.71
CA ASN A 155 -13.84 -11.50 -15.12
C ASN A 155 -14.71 -10.68 -16.08
N TYR A 156 -15.49 -9.71 -15.61
CA TYR A 156 -16.28 -8.86 -16.49
C TYR A 156 -15.35 -8.06 -17.41
N LEU A 157 -14.32 -7.41 -16.85
CA LEU A 157 -13.40 -6.58 -17.62
C LEU A 157 -12.56 -7.39 -18.63
N LYS A 158 -12.34 -8.67 -18.34
CA LYS A 158 -11.70 -9.63 -19.25
C LYS A 158 -12.63 -10.07 -20.39
N ASN A 159 -13.85 -10.49 -20.07
CA ASN A 159 -14.72 -11.19 -21.02
C ASN A 159 -15.63 -10.24 -21.82
N GLN A 160 -15.84 -9.02 -21.32
CA GLN A 160 -16.61 -7.99 -22.00
C GLN A 160 -15.68 -7.02 -22.74
N GLY A 161 -16.29 -6.00 -23.35
CA GLY A 161 -15.59 -4.92 -24.02
C GLY A 161 -14.90 -5.32 -25.32
N ALA A 162 -14.77 -4.35 -26.22
CA ALA A 162 -14.01 -4.53 -27.44
C ALA A 162 -12.59 -3.99 -27.27
N VAL A 163 -11.62 -4.68 -27.89
CA VAL A 163 -10.25 -4.19 -27.98
C VAL A 163 -10.19 -3.06 -29.00
N SER A 164 -9.71 -1.90 -28.57
CA SER A 164 -9.52 -0.72 -29.42
C SER A 164 -8.29 -0.85 -30.32
N PRO A 165 -8.12 -0.01 -31.36
CA PRO A 165 -6.97 -0.06 -32.26
C PRO A 165 -5.61 0.04 -31.55
N ASP A 166 -5.56 0.76 -30.42
CA ASP A 166 -4.39 0.89 -29.56
C ASP A 166 -4.11 -0.32 -28.65
N ARG A 167 -4.91 -1.39 -28.79
CA ARG A 167 -4.81 -2.67 -28.07
C ARG A 167 -5.27 -2.64 -26.62
N TYR A 168 -5.96 -1.58 -26.20
CA TYR A 168 -6.58 -1.51 -24.87
C TYR A 168 -8.09 -1.76 -24.92
N LYS A 169 -8.65 -2.33 -23.86
CA LYS A 169 -10.09 -2.35 -23.58
C LYS A 169 -10.42 -1.14 -22.71
N TRP A 170 -11.22 -0.21 -23.25
CA TRP A 170 -11.59 1.02 -22.56
C TRP A 170 -13.00 0.89 -21.98
N TYR A 171 -13.10 1.00 -20.66
CA TYR A 171 -14.36 0.93 -19.92
C TYR A 171 -14.72 2.26 -19.30
N PHE A 172 -16.02 2.58 -19.32
CA PHE A 172 -16.55 3.81 -18.78
C PHE A 172 -17.78 3.53 -17.94
N ARG A 173 -17.82 4.10 -16.74
CA ARG A 173 -18.98 4.12 -15.86
C ARG A 173 -19.36 5.56 -15.54
N THR A 174 -20.65 5.86 -15.62
CA THR A 174 -21.23 7.06 -14.99
C THR A 174 -21.89 6.65 -13.67
N GLY A 175 -21.53 7.35 -12.60
CA GLY A 175 -21.87 7.00 -11.23
C GLY A 175 -20.96 5.92 -10.66
N ASP A 176 -21.28 5.45 -9.45
CA ASP A 176 -20.41 4.54 -8.71
C ASP A 176 -20.32 3.14 -9.34
N LEU A 177 -19.22 2.46 -9.04
CA LEU A 177 -18.93 1.10 -9.46
C LEU A 177 -18.38 0.25 -8.32
N THR A 178 -18.97 -0.92 -8.08
CA THR A 178 -18.37 -1.99 -7.27
C THR A 178 -17.85 -3.12 -8.16
N MET A 179 -16.53 -3.33 -8.16
CA MET A 179 -15.87 -4.46 -8.80
C MET A 179 -15.81 -5.64 -7.83
N ARG A 180 -16.68 -6.64 -7.99
CA ARG A 180 -16.68 -7.84 -7.15
C ARG A 180 -15.81 -8.90 -7.79
N GLY A 181 -14.49 -8.77 -7.61
CA GLY A 181 -13.47 -9.63 -8.21
C GLY A 181 -13.10 -9.31 -9.65
N GLU A 182 -11.82 -9.44 -9.98
CA GLU A 182 -11.25 -9.58 -11.33
C GLU A 182 -10.00 -10.47 -11.25
N PRO A 183 -10.15 -11.77 -10.90
CA PRO A 183 -9.04 -12.58 -10.42
C PRO A 183 -7.98 -12.89 -11.48
N THR A 184 -8.18 -12.57 -12.76
CA THR A 184 -7.08 -12.64 -13.74
C THR A 184 -7.42 -11.85 -15.00
N LEU A 185 -6.94 -10.61 -15.11
CA LEU A 185 -6.90 -9.90 -16.39
C LEU A 185 -5.84 -10.51 -17.32
N GLY A 186 -4.81 -11.15 -16.77
CA GLY A 186 -3.81 -11.88 -17.54
C GLY A 186 -3.02 -10.94 -18.45
N SER A 187 -2.99 -11.20 -19.76
CA SER A 187 -2.29 -10.34 -20.74
C SER A 187 -3.18 -9.24 -21.33
N ASP A 188 -4.45 -9.13 -20.89
CA ASP A 188 -5.31 -8.03 -21.33
C ASP A 188 -4.80 -6.70 -20.78
N ARG A 189 -5.02 -5.65 -21.59
CA ARG A 189 -4.71 -4.26 -21.24
C ARG A 189 -6.01 -3.49 -21.07
N VAL A 190 -6.33 -3.11 -19.85
CA VAL A 190 -7.63 -2.57 -19.46
C VAL A 190 -7.44 -1.19 -18.85
N ILE A 191 -8.29 -0.25 -19.29
CA ILE A 191 -8.37 1.10 -18.71
C ILE A 191 -9.81 1.33 -18.31
N LEU A 192 -10.03 1.64 -17.03
CA LEU A 192 -11.33 1.83 -16.42
C LEU A 192 -11.48 3.28 -15.95
N PHE A 193 -12.48 3.98 -16.49
CA PHE A 193 -12.91 5.30 -16.05
C PHE A 193 -14.22 5.17 -15.27
N VAL A 194 -14.22 5.66 -14.02
CA VAL A 194 -15.41 5.75 -13.18
C VAL A 194 -15.67 7.22 -12.84
N ASP A 195 -16.79 7.75 -13.35
CA ASP A 195 -17.28 9.07 -12.98
C ASP A 195 -18.16 8.96 -11.72
N GLY A 196 -17.51 8.70 -10.59
CA GLY A 196 -18.12 8.38 -9.29
C GLY A 196 -17.11 7.68 -8.38
N ASP A 197 -17.58 7.01 -7.33
CA ASP A 197 -16.73 6.21 -6.45
C ASP A 197 -16.49 4.79 -7.02
N LEU A 198 -15.26 4.29 -6.87
CA LEU A 198 -14.88 2.92 -7.23
C LEU A 198 -14.63 2.11 -5.95
N ILE A 199 -15.36 1.00 -5.79
CA ILE A 199 -15.14 0.01 -4.74
C ILE A 199 -14.52 -1.24 -5.36
N ILE A 200 -13.35 -1.65 -4.87
CA ILE A 200 -12.64 -2.86 -5.26
C ILE A 200 -12.90 -3.93 -4.20
N ASP A 201 -13.64 -4.96 -4.59
CA ASP A 201 -14.10 -6.07 -3.75
C ASP A 201 -13.61 -7.41 -4.32
N GLY A 202 -12.35 -7.43 -4.77
CA GLY A 202 -11.59 -8.64 -5.08
C GLY A 202 -10.25 -8.31 -5.75
N THR A 203 -9.48 -9.34 -6.10
CA THR A 203 -8.11 -9.19 -6.62
C THR A 203 -8.08 -8.72 -8.06
N ILE A 204 -6.92 -8.21 -8.48
CA ILE A 204 -6.60 -7.82 -9.86
C ILE A 204 -5.24 -8.41 -10.21
N ASP A 205 -5.27 -9.53 -10.95
CA ASP A 205 -4.04 -10.28 -11.25
C ASP A 205 -3.66 -10.10 -12.74
N LEU A 206 -2.41 -9.71 -12.98
CA LEU A 206 -1.85 -9.45 -14.29
C LEU A 206 -0.74 -10.43 -14.64
N THR A 207 -0.62 -10.76 -15.93
CA THR A 207 0.61 -11.39 -16.40
C THR A 207 1.70 -10.33 -16.50
N ARG A 208 2.62 -10.33 -15.53
CA ARG A 208 3.75 -9.38 -15.44
C ARG A 208 4.45 -9.20 -16.79
N GLY A 209 4.73 -7.95 -17.15
CA GLY A 209 5.33 -7.58 -18.43
C GLY A 209 4.40 -7.57 -19.64
N LEU A 210 3.18 -8.14 -19.57
CA LEU A 210 2.25 -8.23 -20.69
C LEU A 210 0.92 -7.51 -20.43
N GLY A 211 0.31 -7.80 -19.28
CA GLY A 211 -0.95 -7.21 -18.84
C GLY A 211 -0.80 -5.77 -18.39
N PHE A 212 -1.91 -5.04 -18.39
CA PHE A 212 -1.97 -3.69 -17.86
C PHE A 212 -3.35 -3.40 -17.31
N PHE A 213 -3.40 -2.76 -16.14
CA PHE A 213 -4.63 -2.24 -15.58
C PHE A 213 -4.42 -0.82 -15.09
N MET A 214 -5.34 0.07 -15.45
CA MET A 214 -5.42 1.41 -14.89
C MET A 214 -6.87 1.72 -14.53
N ALA A 215 -7.10 2.15 -13.30
CA ALA A 215 -8.37 2.69 -12.83
C ALA A 215 -8.23 4.18 -12.56
N VAL A 216 -9.15 4.98 -13.10
CA VAL A 216 -9.24 6.42 -12.89
C VAL A 216 -10.64 6.74 -12.39
N SER A 217 -10.72 7.29 -11.18
CA SER A 217 -11.96 7.60 -10.47
C SER A 217 -12.09 9.10 -10.26
N SER A 218 -13.22 9.72 -10.62
CA SER A 218 -13.52 11.11 -10.25
C SER A 218 -13.89 11.26 -8.77
N GLY A 219 -14.19 10.14 -8.10
CA GLY A 219 -14.42 10.07 -6.67
C GLY A 219 -13.27 9.39 -5.92
N ASN A 220 -13.64 8.63 -4.89
CA ASN A 220 -12.73 7.79 -4.14
C ASN A 220 -12.44 6.47 -4.87
N ILE A 221 -11.33 5.83 -4.49
CA ILE A 221 -11.11 4.41 -4.72
C ILE A 221 -11.03 3.73 -3.35
N THR A 222 -11.91 2.79 -3.07
CA THR A 222 -11.96 2.06 -1.80
C THR A 222 -11.66 0.58 -2.02
N VAL A 223 -10.63 0.05 -1.37
CA VAL A 223 -10.31 -1.39 -1.35
C VAL A 223 -10.97 -2.01 -0.13
N ASN A 224 -11.90 -2.94 -0.36
CA ASN A 224 -12.62 -3.62 0.72
C ASN A 224 -11.70 -4.52 1.56
N PRO A 225 -12.08 -4.82 2.82
CA PRO A 225 -11.22 -5.57 3.74
C PRO A 225 -11.05 -7.05 3.37
N GLY A 226 -11.97 -7.61 2.58
CA GLY A 226 -11.93 -9.02 2.17
C GLY A 226 -11.08 -9.30 0.93
N VAL A 227 -10.43 -8.28 0.34
CA VAL A 227 -9.53 -8.47 -0.79
C VAL A 227 -8.28 -9.22 -0.29
N ARG A 228 -8.06 -10.42 -0.82
CA ARG A 228 -6.98 -11.33 -0.46
C ARG A 228 -6.59 -12.19 -1.65
N HIS A 229 -5.29 -12.32 -1.92
CA HIS A 229 -4.81 -13.17 -3.00
C HIS A 229 -4.86 -14.66 -2.58
N PRO A 230 -5.34 -15.58 -3.45
CA PRO A 230 -5.45 -17.00 -3.11
C PRO A 230 -4.08 -17.68 -2.92
N THR A 231 -3.05 -17.19 -3.60
CA THR A 231 -1.65 -17.62 -3.45
C THR A 231 -0.91 -16.69 -2.51
N ALA A 232 -0.29 -17.23 -1.46
CA ALA A 232 0.51 -16.45 -0.51
C ALA A 232 1.72 -15.80 -1.19
N GLY A 233 2.01 -14.54 -0.85
CA GLY A 233 3.15 -13.78 -1.36
C GLY A 233 2.94 -13.12 -2.73
N GLU A 234 1.78 -13.30 -3.34
CA GLU A 234 1.39 -12.58 -4.55
C GLU A 234 0.56 -11.34 -4.17
N PRO A 235 0.67 -10.23 -4.91
CA PRO A 235 -0.06 -9.01 -4.61
C PRO A 235 -1.56 -9.21 -4.84
N GLU A 236 -2.38 -8.66 -3.95
CA GLU A 236 -3.83 -8.60 -4.11
C GLU A 236 -4.27 -7.73 -5.30
N LEU A 237 -3.55 -6.64 -5.56
CA LEU A 237 -3.88 -5.68 -6.60
C LEU A 237 -2.67 -5.36 -7.46
N GLU A 238 -2.80 -5.53 -8.77
CA GLU A 238 -1.83 -5.06 -9.76
C GLU A 238 -2.41 -3.96 -10.65
N GLY A 239 -1.76 -2.81 -10.72
CA GLY A 239 -2.20 -1.74 -11.63
C GLY A 239 -1.81 -0.31 -11.23
N LEU A 240 -2.37 0.64 -11.98
CA LEU A 240 -2.30 2.08 -11.70
C LEU A 240 -3.66 2.55 -11.19
N PHE A 241 -3.69 3.15 -10.01
CA PHE A 241 -4.92 3.64 -9.38
C PHE A 241 -4.84 5.14 -9.19
N VAL A 242 -5.74 5.88 -9.82
CA VAL A 242 -5.82 7.34 -9.73
C VAL A 242 -7.19 7.72 -9.17
N ALA A 243 -7.18 8.37 -8.01
CA ALA A 243 -8.37 8.92 -7.37
C ALA A 243 -8.28 10.46 -7.32
N ASP A 244 -9.31 11.14 -7.81
CA ASP A 244 -9.43 12.59 -7.66
C ASP A 244 -9.66 12.99 -6.20
N ASN A 245 -10.27 12.10 -5.41
CA ASN A 245 -10.40 12.24 -3.96
C ASN A 245 -9.41 11.30 -3.26
N ASN A 246 -9.89 10.36 -2.45
CA ASN A 246 -9.06 9.53 -1.61
C ASN A 246 -8.86 8.12 -2.20
N PHE A 247 -7.69 7.54 -1.94
CA PHE A 247 -7.49 6.10 -2.02
C PHE A 247 -7.57 5.53 -0.62
N ILE A 248 -8.51 4.61 -0.37
CA ILE A 248 -8.87 4.14 0.96
C ILE A 248 -8.72 2.63 1.01
N THR A 249 -7.89 2.12 1.91
CA THR A 249 -7.99 0.71 2.33
C THR A 249 -8.99 0.67 3.49
N ALA A 250 -10.07 -0.10 3.34
CA ALA A 250 -11.05 -0.25 4.39
C ALA A 250 -10.48 -1.14 5.52
N GLY A 251 -10.92 -0.91 6.75
CA GLY A 251 -10.39 -1.62 7.91
C GLY A 251 -10.59 -3.12 7.86
N GLY A 252 -9.50 -3.89 7.99
CA GLY A 252 -9.45 -5.33 7.87
C GLY A 252 -8.23 -5.92 8.59
N THR A 253 -8.26 -7.22 8.86
CA THR A 253 -7.21 -7.93 9.63
C THR A 253 -6.21 -8.68 8.77
N ASP A 254 -6.42 -8.68 7.45
CA ASP A 254 -5.52 -9.28 6.47
C ASP A 254 -4.63 -8.21 5.86
N GLU A 255 -3.38 -8.59 5.58
CA GLU A 255 -2.42 -7.78 4.84
C GLU A 255 -2.97 -7.47 3.43
N LEU A 256 -2.64 -6.28 2.93
CA LEU A 256 -2.92 -5.89 1.55
C LEU A 256 -1.62 -5.53 0.83
N SER A 257 -1.27 -6.29 -0.20
CA SER A 257 -0.14 -6.02 -1.07
C SER A 257 -0.61 -5.47 -2.42
N ILE A 258 -0.09 -4.32 -2.80
CA ILE A 258 -0.39 -3.62 -4.05
C ILE A 258 0.89 -3.52 -4.85
N ARG A 259 0.88 -4.07 -6.06
CA ARG A 259 2.00 -3.94 -7.00
C ARG A 259 1.63 -2.97 -8.12
N GLY A 260 2.27 -1.80 -8.12
CA GLY A 260 1.99 -0.77 -9.09
C GLY A 260 2.11 0.63 -8.53
N MET A 261 1.17 1.50 -8.89
CA MET A 261 1.20 2.91 -8.49
C MET A 261 -0.17 3.35 -8.00
N VAL A 262 -0.17 4.05 -6.88
CA VAL A 262 -1.36 4.68 -6.31
C VAL A 262 -1.16 6.18 -6.27
N THR A 263 -2.15 6.93 -6.74
CA THR A 263 -2.18 8.38 -6.67
C THR A 263 -3.55 8.84 -6.23
N ALA A 264 -3.60 9.63 -5.17
CA ALA A 264 -4.80 10.26 -4.67
C ALA A 264 -4.56 11.77 -4.56
N TYR A 265 -5.47 12.58 -5.08
CA TYR A 265 -5.38 14.04 -4.99
C TYR A 265 -5.97 14.60 -3.68
N GLY A 266 -6.74 13.79 -2.95
CA GLY A 266 -7.07 13.97 -1.55
C GLY A 266 -6.01 13.34 -0.65
N GLN A 267 -6.28 12.12 -0.15
CA GLN A 267 -5.40 11.38 0.76
C GLN A 267 -5.30 9.91 0.37
N VAL A 268 -4.15 9.30 0.70
CA VAL A 268 -4.04 7.84 0.81
C VAL A 268 -4.30 7.48 2.27
N ILE A 269 -5.41 6.80 2.53
CA ILE A 269 -5.87 6.43 3.87
C ILE A 269 -5.73 4.92 4.04
N LEU A 270 -4.82 4.53 4.90
CA LEU A 270 -4.48 3.14 5.18
C LEU A 270 -5.11 2.73 6.53
N ASN A 271 -6.08 1.81 6.52
CA ASN A 271 -6.82 1.40 7.72
C ASN A 271 -6.71 -0.10 8.04
N ARG A 272 -5.93 -0.90 7.30
CA ARG A 272 -5.72 -2.29 7.69
C ARG A 272 -5.01 -2.32 9.05
N ASN A 273 -5.39 -3.30 9.86
CA ASN A 273 -4.80 -3.51 11.17
C ASN A 273 -4.83 -5.00 11.44
N LEU A 274 -3.67 -5.64 11.31
CA LEU A 274 -3.56 -7.07 11.44
C LEU A 274 -3.87 -7.51 12.86
N SER A 275 -4.23 -8.79 13.01
CA SER A 275 -4.30 -9.41 14.34
C SER A 275 -2.95 -9.36 15.07
N ASP A 276 -1.86 -9.38 14.31
CA ASP A 276 -0.49 -9.24 14.78
C ASP A 276 0.33 -8.40 13.78
N ASN A 277 0.67 -7.16 14.16
CA ASN A 277 1.49 -6.26 13.36
C ASN A 277 2.99 -6.36 13.72
N THR A 278 3.42 -7.31 14.56
CA THR A 278 4.80 -7.34 15.09
C THR A 278 5.89 -7.62 14.05
N GLN A 279 5.55 -8.34 12.98
CA GLN A 279 6.49 -8.77 11.93
C GLN A 279 6.03 -8.46 10.51
N ASN A 280 4.73 -8.16 10.30
CA ASN A 280 4.20 -7.91 8.97
C ASN A 280 3.58 -6.51 8.93
N PRO A 281 3.84 -5.73 7.88
CA PRO A 281 3.10 -4.51 7.60
C PRO A 281 1.65 -4.86 7.25
N ALA A 282 0.73 -3.97 7.60
CA ALA A 282 -0.69 -4.14 7.26
C ALA A 282 -0.96 -3.83 5.77
N GLU A 283 -0.14 -2.97 5.16
CA GLU A 283 -0.17 -2.66 3.74
C GLU A 283 1.24 -2.58 3.14
N VAL A 284 1.41 -3.13 1.93
CA VAL A 284 2.67 -3.11 1.17
C VAL A 284 2.44 -2.56 -0.22
N PHE A 285 3.30 -1.64 -0.66
CA PHE A 285 3.31 -1.13 -2.04
C PHE A 285 4.61 -1.50 -2.74
N THR A 286 4.53 -2.28 -3.81
CA THR A 286 5.70 -2.69 -4.60
C THR A 286 5.71 -1.98 -5.93
N TYR A 287 6.82 -1.33 -6.27
CA TYR A 287 6.97 -0.69 -7.57
C TYR A 287 6.97 -1.72 -8.70
N ALA A 288 6.27 -1.39 -9.78
CA ALA A 288 6.09 -2.26 -10.94
C ALA A 288 6.46 -1.51 -12.23
N PRO A 289 7.76 -1.45 -12.59
CA PRO A 289 8.22 -0.71 -13.76
C PRO A 289 7.69 -1.29 -15.08
N ASP A 290 7.37 -2.59 -15.13
CA ASP A 290 6.74 -3.23 -16.28
C ASP A 290 5.37 -2.66 -16.63
N LEU A 291 4.62 -2.14 -15.66
CA LEU A 291 3.36 -1.46 -15.91
C LEU A 291 3.57 -0.13 -16.65
N LEU A 292 4.67 0.58 -16.38
CA LEU A 292 5.02 1.81 -17.11
C LEU A 292 5.37 1.53 -18.57
N PHE A 293 6.05 0.42 -18.85
CA PHE A 293 6.33 0.01 -20.24
C PHE A 293 5.08 -0.41 -21.01
N ASN A 294 4.03 -0.84 -20.30
CA ASN A 294 2.73 -1.15 -20.88
C ASN A 294 1.73 0.01 -20.79
N TYR A 295 2.16 1.19 -20.35
CA TYR A 295 1.31 2.37 -20.24
C TYR A 295 0.88 2.89 -21.62
N PRO A 296 -0.40 3.25 -21.82
CA PRO A 296 -0.89 3.75 -23.09
C PRO A 296 -0.23 5.08 -23.47
N THR A 297 0.46 5.09 -24.61
CA THR A 297 1.09 6.31 -25.15
C THR A 297 0.10 7.44 -25.40
N SER A 298 -1.18 7.11 -25.62
CA SER A 298 -2.27 8.08 -25.77
C SER A 298 -2.51 8.93 -24.52
N LEU A 299 -2.27 8.37 -23.33
CA LEU A 299 -2.42 9.09 -22.06
C LEU A 299 -1.15 9.86 -21.63
N THR A 300 -0.09 9.83 -22.44
CA THR A 300 1.11 10.63 -22.19
C THR A 300 0.93 12.07 -22.64
N LEU A 301 1.58 13.02 -21.94
CA LEU A 301 1.59 14.42 -22.35
C LEU A 301 2.26 14.58 -23.73
N LYS A 302 1.46 14.86 -24.75
CA LYS A 302 1.96 15.23 -26.08
C LYS A 302 2.49 16.67 -26.05
N ARG A 303 3.80 16.83 -25.86
CA ARG A 303 4.45 18.13 -26.04
C ARG A 303 4.63 18.39 -27.54
N THR A 304 3.89 19.36 -28.08
CA THR A 304 4.09 19.82 -29.46
C THR A 304 5.51 20.36 -29.60
N ARG A 305 6.34 19.68 -30.39
CA ARG A 305 7.62 20.23 -30.85
C ARG A 305 7.38 20.93 -32.17
N TRP A 306 7.42 22.26 -32.17
CA TRP A 306 7.55 23.01 -33.41
C TRP A 306 8.94 22.75 -33.99
N LYS A 307 8.98 22.35 -35.27
CA LYS A 307 10.19 22.35 -36.09
C LYS A 307 9.95 23.30 -37.25
N GLU A 308 10.84 24.26 -37.40
CA GLU A 308 10.90 25.09 -38.60
C GLU A 308 11.27 24.18 -39.78
N VAL A 309 10.47 24.25 -40.84
CA VAL A 309 10.77 23.62 -42.14
C VAL A 309 11.23 24.72 -43.06
N THR A 310 12.42 24.57 -43.64
CA THR A 310 12.97 25.55 -44.59
C THR A 310 12.01 25.72 -45.78
N PRO A 311 11.71 26.97 -46.17
CA PRO A 311 10.77 27.30 -47.24
C PRO A 311 11.22 26.81 -48.62
#